data_AF-A9ULN8-F1
#
_entry.id   AF-A9ULN8-F1
#
_cell.length_a   1.000
_cell.length_b   1.000
_cell.length_c   1.000
_cell.angle_alpha   90.00
_cell.angle_beta   90.00
_cell.angle_gamma   90.00
#
_symmetry.space_group_name_H-M   'P 1'
#
loop_
_entity.id
_entity.type
_entity.pdbx_description
1 polymer ?
#
loop_
_entity_poly.entity_id
_entity_poly.type
_entity_poly.pdbx_seq_one_letter_code
_entity_poly.pdbx_strand_id
1 'polypeptide(L)'
;MEKKNYNSREGGPKIFLSKEPVSHPEETKSTVPKHQVSSVGVRENEVCIMEQAANQTTKSVGVRSSIIVSTRQRGNSLLKYLRNVPWEFGNIIPDYVLGETCCALFLSLRYHNLNPEYIHLRLRSLGQSFALRVLLVQVDVKDPHFSLKELAKICILSDCTLILSWSPEEAARYLETYKCYEQKPADVLKERTEKDLMSRMAECLTTVKYVNKTDSCTLFTTFGTLFDLANASREDLSLCPGLGPQKAKRLYDTFHEPFLKTSTMTFQ
;
A
#
# COMPACT_ATOMS: atom_id res chain seq x y z
N MET A 1 33.42 -49.43 66.71
CA MET A 1 34.06 -49.27 65.39
C MET A 1 33.35 -48.09 64.72
N GLU A 2 33.78 -46.85 64.99
CA GLU A 2 34.77 -46.04 64.22
C GLU A 2 34.03 -45.18 63.16
N LYS A 3 33.65 -43.92 63.47
CA LYS A 3 34.33 -42.60 63.20
C LYS A 3 34.74 -42.44 61.71
N LYS A 4 34.58 -41.35 60.94
CA LYS A 4 34.31 -39.89 61.08
C LYS A 4 34.10 -39.32 59.63
N ASN A 5 33.14 -38.42 59.38
CA ASN A 5 33.22 -36.97 59.03
C ASN A 5 33.87 -36.48 57.69
N TYR A 6 33.07 -35.68 56.95
CA TYR A 6 33.33 -34.38 56.27
C TYR A 6 34.38 -34.26 55.12
N ASN A 7 34.01 -33.76 53.93
CA ASN A 7 34.20 -32.36 53.48
C ASN A 7 33.84 -32.08 52.00
N SER A 8 33.32 -30.86 51.79
CA SER A 8 33.20 -29.96 50.63
C SER A 8 34.17 -30.08 49.42
N ARG A 9 33.69 -29.78 48.19
CA ARG A 9 34.02 -28.56 47.38
C ARG A 9 33.71 -28.68 45.88
N GLU A 10 33.52 -27.49 45.30
CA GLU A 10 33.28 -27.05 43.93
C GLU A 10 34.16 -27.65 42.82
N GLY A 11 33.66 -27.62 41.58
CA GLY A 11 34.46 -27.88 40.38
C GLY A 11 33.73 -27.55 39.07
N GLY A 12 33.60 -26.27 38.75
CA GLY A 12 33.32 -25.81 37.38
C GLY A 12 34.63 -25.48 36.65
N PRO A 13 34.78 -25.80 35.35
CA PRO A 13 35.90 -25.30 34.56
C PRO A 13 35.58 -23.95 33.90
N LYS A 14 36.48 -23.00 34.18
CA LYS A 14 36.63 -21.67 33.60
C LYS A 14 36.97 -21.77 32.11
N ILE A 15 36.34 -20.95 31.27
CA ILE A 15 36.83 -20.64 29.91
C ILE A 15 37.11 -19.14 29.83
N PHE A 16 38.24 -18.88 29.21
CA PHE A 16 39.15 -17.78 29.34
C PHE A 16 38.75 -16.60 28.44
N LEU A 17 38.75 -15.39 29.01
CA LEU A 17 38.72 -14.12 28.28
C LEU A 17 40.02 -13.97 27.48
N SER A 18 39.90 -13.54 26.22
CA SER A 18 40.99 -12.92 25.48
C SER A 18 40.55 -11.51 25.08
N LYS A 19 40.93 -10.54 25.91
CA LYS A 19 41.06 -9.13 25.54
C LYS A 19 42.56 -8.84 25.35
N GLU A 20 42.80 -7.79 24.57
CA GLU A 20 43.93 -6.83 24.57
C GLU A 20 44.77 -6.80 23.28
N PRO A 21 45.49 -5.69 22.97
CA PRO A 21 45.46 -4.33 23.57
C PRO A 21 45.50 -3.17 22.55
N VAL A 22 45.30 -1.96 23.09
CA VAL A 22 45.70 -0.65 22.53
C VAL A 22 47.13 -0.34 23.00
N SER A 23 47.97 0.26 22.14
CA SER A 23 49.20 0.95 22.57
C SER A 23 49.58 2.16 21.68
N HIS A 24 49.76 3.31 22.34
CA HIS A 24 50.76 4.35 22.11
C HIS A 24 51.68 4.34 23.37
N PRO A 25 52.88 4.97 23.46
CA PRO A 25 53.41 6.12 22.69
C PRO A 25 54.94 6.06 22.34
N GLU A 26 55.48 7.07 21.64
CA GLU A 26 56.74 7.75 22.01
C GLU A 26 57.05 9.00 21.16
N GLU A 27 57.64 10.00 21.82
CA GLU A 27 57.98 11.35 21.39
C GLU A 27 59.46 11.44 20.99
N THR A 28 59.86 12.26 20.00
CA THR A 28 61.18 12.96 20.00
C THR A 28 61.24 14.15 19.01
N LYS A 29 61.26 15.36 19.61
CA LYS A 29 61.92 16.66 19.31
C LYS A 29 62.44 17.10 17.91
N SER A 30 62.15 18.40 17.65
CA SER A 30 62.96 19.48 17.01
C SER A 30 63.08 19.46 15.47
N THR A 31 62.96 20.54 14.67
CA THR A 31 63.34 21.96 14.83
C THR A 31 62.68 22.83 13.73
N VAL A 32 62.46 24.12 14.01
CA VAL A 32 61.98 25.21 13.11
C VAL A 32 63.12 25.79 12.24
N PRO A 33 62.84 26.47 11.11
CA PRO A 33 63.28 27.87 11.03
C PRO A 33 62.25 28.87 10.44
N LYS A 34 62.49 30.15 10.75
CA LYS A 34 61.68 31.36 10.50
C LYS A 34 62.03 32.08 9.17
N HIS A 35 61.04 32.83 8.68
CA HIS A 35 61.00 34.09 7.88
C HIS A 35 62.21 34.68 7.12
N GLN A 36 61.92 35.18 5.90
CA GLN A 36 62.18 36.55 5.40
C GLN A 36 61.30 36.81 4.13
N VAL A 37 60.26 37.66 4.15
CA VAL A 37 60.15 39.12 3.85
C VAL A 37 60.64 39.57 2.46
N SER A 38 59.69 40.04 1.62
CA SER A 38 59.70 41.26 0.78
C SER A 38 58.62 41.10 -0.32
N SER A 39 57.46 41.76 -0.36
CA SER A 39 57.07 43.19 -0.40
C SER A 39 56.57 43.59 -1.80
N VAL A 40 55.53 44.44 -1.81
CA VAL A 40 54.96 45.20 -2.95
C VAL A 40 54.05 44.37 -3.87
N GLY A 41 52.80 44.70 -4.16
CA GLY A 41 52.00 45.92 -3.99
C GLY A 41 51.07 46.03 -5.21
N VAL A 42 49.93 46.70 -5.03
CA VAL A 42 49.00 47.24 -6.06
C VAL A 42 47.72 46.40 -6.35
N ARG A 43 46.61 46.90 -5.78
CA ARG A 43 45.30 47.36 -6.37
C ARG A 43 44.72 46.57 -7.56
N GLU A 44 43.42 46.47 -7.84
CA GLU A 44 42.10 46.86 -7.30
C GLU A 44 41.11 46.22 -8.31
N ASN A 45 39.88 45.90 -7.88
CA ASN A 45 38.64 45.79 -8.67
C ASN A 45 38.60 44.93 -9.94
N GLU A 46 37.76 43.89 -9.94
CA GLU A 46 36.76 43.71 -11.00
C GLU A 46 35.58 42.82 -10.56
N VAL A 47 34.38 43.25 -10.95
CA VAL A 47 33.07 42.67 -10.67
C VAL A 47 32.68 41.74 -11.82
N CYS A 48 32.06 40.61 -11.46
CA CYS A 48 31.08 39.77 -12.18
C CYS A 48 30.78 40.08 -13.66
N ILE A 49 30.80 39.06 -14.54
CA ILE A 49 29.73 38.78 -15.52
C ILE A 49 29.86 37.35 -16.10
N MET A 50 28.66 36.77 -16.26
CA MET A 50 28.16 35.54 -16.85
C MET A 50 29.00 34.82 -17.93
N GLU A 51 28.93 33.49 -17.91
CA GLU A 51 28.82 32.69 -19.13
C GLU A 51 27.85 31.51 -18.95
N GLN A 52 26.74 31.57 -19.68
CA GLN A 52 25.87 30.44 -20.00
C GLN A 52 26.07 30.09 -21.48
N ALA A 53 26.35 28.82 -21.78
CA ALA A 53 25.89 28.10 -22.97
C ALA A 53 26.23 26.60 -22.76
N ALA A 54 25.24 25.72 -22.56
CA ALA A 54 24.61 24.90 -23.61
C ALA A 54 25.53 23.74 -24.04
N ASN A 55 25.13 22.47 -24.22
CA ASN A 55 23.86 21.86 -24.52
C ASN A 55 24.06 20.34 -24.38
N GLN A 56 23.23 19.60 -23.64
CA GLN A 56 23.13 18.14 -23.82
C GLN A 56 21.66 17.72 -23.92
N THR A 57 21.20 17.81 -25.16
CA THR A 57 20.45 16.78 -25.88
C THR A 57 19.24 16.18 -25.16
N THR A 58 18.09 16.78 -25.46
CA THR A 58 16.77 16.16 -25.40
C THR A 58 16.76 14.79 -26.08
N LYS A 59 16.84 13.73 -25.30
CA LYS A 59 16.39 12.40 -25.72
C LYS A 59 14.93 12.25 -25.31
N SER A 60 14.03 12.51 -26.26
CA SER A 60 12.64 12.04 -26.19
C SER A 60 12.63 10.51 -26.32
N VAL A 61 12.99 9.83 -25.25
CA VAL A 61 12.71 8.42 -25.04
C VAL A 61 11.36 8.40 -24.34
N GLY A 62 10.36 7.72 -24.91
CA GLY A 62 9.08 7.51 -24.21
C GLY A 62 9.39 7.05 -22.80
N VAL A 63 9.06 7.90 -21.81
CA VAL A 63 9.52 7.75 -20.43
C VAL A 63 8.97 6.43 -19.91
N ARG A 64 9.80 5.37 -19.97
CA ARG A 64 9.54 4.17 -19.21
C ARG A 64 9.69 4.60 -17.76
N SER A 65 8.56 4.92 -17.16
CA SER A 65 8.44 5.41 -15.80
C SER A 65 9.06 4.36 -14.86
N SER A 66 10.26 4.62 -14.37
CA SER A 66 10.98 3.75 -13.43
C SER A 66 10.54 4.02 -11.98
N ILE A 67 10.72 3.04 -11.11
CA ILE A 67 10.65 3.24 -9.66
C ILE A 67 12.02 3.71 -9.19
N ILE A 68 12.06 4.81 -8.45
CA ILE A 68 13.32 5.27 -7.82
C ILE A 68 13.39 4.64 -6.43
N VAL A 69 14.46 3.91 -6.16
CA VAL A 69 14.71 3.15 -4.93
C VAL A 69 15.78 3.87 -4.11
N SER A 70 15.57 4.03 -2.81
CA SER A 70 16.57 4.63 -1.93
C SER A 70 17.80 3.73 -1.83
N THR A 71 18.98 4.33 -1.77
CA THR A 71 20.24 3.60 -1.52
C THR A 71 20.23 2.82 -0.20
N ARG A 72 19.38 3.22 0.76
CA ARG A 72 19.16 2.49 2.03
C ARG A 72 18.48 1.14 1.86
N GLN A 73 17.76 0.94 0.76
CA GLN A 73 17.08 -0.33 0.46
C GLN A 73 18.00 -1.32 -0.28
N ARG A 74 19.30 -1.00 -0.42
CA ARG A 74 20.29 -1.95 -0.96
C ARG A 74 20.31 -3.22 -0.10
N GLY A 75 20.20 -4.36 -0.78
CA GLY A 75 20.17 -5.67 -0.14
C GLY A 75 18.80 -6.13 0.33
N ASN A 76 17.75 -5.29 0.21
CA ASN A 76 16.40 -5.72 0.53
C ASN A 76 15.90 -6.80 -0.45
N SER A 77 15.34 -7.89 0.09
CA SER A 77 14.94 -9.06 -0.69
C SER A 77 13.79 -8.78 -1.66
N LEU A 78 12.94 -7.76 -1.40
CA LEU A 78 11.85 -7.43 -2.33
C LEU A 78 12.35 -7.00 -3.72
N LEU A 79 13.56 -6.44 -3.81
CA LEU A 79 14.13 -5.97 -5.08
C LEU A 79 14.35 -7.12 -6.07
N LYS A 80 14.47 -8.36 -5.58
CA LYS A 80 14.59 -9.56 -6.43
C LYS A 80 13.27 -9.89 -7.15
N TYR A 81 12.15 -9.45 -6.60
CA TYR A 81 10.81 -9.73 -7.13
C TYR A 81 10.26 -8.61 -8.00
N LEU A 82 10.87 -7.41 -7.95
CA LEU A 82 10.52 -6.25 -8.76
C LEU A 82 11.02 -6.45 -10.20
N ARG A 83 10.21 -7.11 -11.04
CA ARG A 83 10.59 -7.59 -12.38
C ARG A 83 9.75 -6.96 -13.50
N ASN A 84 8.51 -6.59 -13.22
CA ASN A 84 7.59 -6.07 -14.23
C ASN A 84 7.80 -4.58 -14.51
N VAL A 85 8.55 -3.89 -13.64
CA VAL A 85 8.77 -2.45 -13.70
C VAL A 85 10.27 -2.14 -13.54
N PRO A 86 10.88 -1.31 -14.41
CA PRO A 86 12.27 -0.92 -14.27
C PRO A 86 12.45 -0.07 -13.01
N TRP A 87 13.59 -0.22 -12.34
CA TRP A 87 13.91 0.54 -11.15
C TRP A 87 15.39 0.93 -11.10
N GLU A 88 15.69 2.03 -10.43
CA GLU A 88 17.04 2.57 -10.29
C GLU A 88 17.28 3.11 -8.88
N PHE A 89 18.54 3.16 -8.46
CA PHE A 89 18.87 3.76 -7.17
C PHE A 89 18.95 5.28 -7.27
N GLY A 90 18.29 5.97 -6.34
CA GLY A 90 18.37 7.42 -6.19
C GLY A 90 18.63 7.83 -4.74
N ASN A 91 19.14 9.05 -4.56
CA ASN A 91 19.24 9.66 -3.24
C ASN A 91 17.90 10.34 -2.90
N ILE A 92 17.00 9.56 -2.30
CA ILE A 92 15.63 9.97 -1.99
C ILE A 92 15.31 9.83 -0.49
N ILE A 93 14.42 10.70 -0.02
CA ILE A 93 13.92 10.68 1.37
C ILE A 93 13.01 9.47 1.64
N PRO A 94 11.98 9.15 0.82
CA PRO A 94 11.24 7.89 0.98
C PRO A 94 12.12 6.68 0.60
N ASP A 95 11.59 5.47 0.81
CA ASP A 95 12.29 4.24 0.41
C ASP A 95 12.07 3.93 -1.07
N TYR A 96 10.88 4.27 -1.58
CA TYR A 96 10.49 4.11 -2.98
C TYR A 96 9.71 5.34 -3.44
N VAL A 97 10.05 5.88 -4.62
CA VAL A 97 9.21 6.84 -5.34
C VAL A 97 8.54 6.08 -6.46
N LEU A 98 7.21 6.05 -6.41
CA LEU A 98 6.37 5.29 -7.33
C LEU A 98 5.82 6.20 -8.42
N GLY A 99 5.71 7.51 -8.17
CA GLY A 99 5.28 8.48 -9.16
C GLY A 99 5.59 9.90 -8.70
N GLU A 100 5.12 10.88 -9.47
CA GLU A 100 5.33 12.30 -9.12
C GLU A 100 4.72 12.66 -7.76
N THR A 101 3.55 12.10 -7.45
CA THR A 101 2.78 12.40 -6.24
C THR A 101 2.69 11.23 -5.26
N CYS A 102 3.32 10.10 -5.58
CA CYS A 102 3.21 8.85 -4.82
C CYS A 102 4.58 8.33 -4.37
N CYS A 103 4.69 8.06 -3.07
CA CYS A 103 5.87 7.42 -2.47
C CYS A 103 5.48 6.28 -1.54
N ALA A 104 6.43 5.38 -1.28
CA ALA A 104 6.31 4.35 -0.27
C ALA A 104 7.50 4.33 0.70
N LEU A 105 7.19 4.06 1.97
CA LEU A 105 8.13 3.66 3.01
C LEU A 105 8.00 2.16 3.23
N PHE A 106 9.11 1.48 3.45
CA PHE A 106 9.13 0.04 3.75
C PHE A 106 9.54 -0.22 5.19
N LEU A 107 8.79 -1.08 5.86
CA LEU A 107 9.05 -1.45 7.25
C LEU A 107 8.75 -2.94 7.47
N SER A 108 9.71 -3.70 7.98
CA SER A 108 9.44 -5.04 8.51
C SER A 108 8.94 -4.93 9.95
N LEU A 109 7.94 -5.74 10.33
CA LEU A 109 7.45 -5.78 11.72
C LEU A 109 8.52 -6.24 12.69
N ARG A 110 9.36 -7.21 12.30
CA ARG A 110 10.51 -7.64 13.09
C ARG A 110 11.44 -6.46 13.36
N TYR A 111 11.71 -5.63 12.34
CA TYR A 111 12.55 -4.44 12.53
C TYR A 111 11.87 -3.38 13.40
N HIS A 112 10.56 -3.16 13.23
CA HIS A 112 9.79 -2.23 14.04
C HIS A 112 9.80 -2.61 15.54
N ASN A 113 9.68 -3.90 15.85
CA ASN A 113 9.74 -4.37 17.24
C ASN A 113 11.11 -4.12 17.89
N LEU A 114 12.19 -4.06 17.10
CA LEU A 114 13.52 -3.70 17.61
C LEU A 114 13.71 -2.17 17.68
N ASN A 115 13.11 -1.41 16.75
CA ASN A 115 13.31 0.03 16.61
C ASN A 115 11.98 0.76 16.41
N PRO A 116 11.15 0.93 17.47
CA PRO A 116 9.83 1.54 17.35
C PRO A 116 9.88 3.01 16.91
N GLU A 117 10.89 3.77 17.37
CA GLU A 117 11.08 5.19 17.02
C GLU A 117 11.46 5.44 15.55
N TYR A 118 11.95 4.42 14.86
CA TYR A 118 12.43 4.57 13.47
C TYR A 118 11.35 5.15 12.55
N ILE A 119 10.13 4.60 12.62
CA ILE A 119 9.08 5.02 11.68
C ILE A 119 8.63 6.47 11.92
N HIS A 120 8.59 6.91 13.19
CA HIS A 120 8.25 8.28 13.54
C HIS A 120 9.25 9.29 12.95
N LEU A 121 10.55 8.97 13.02
CA LEU A 121 11.60 9.79 12.43
C LEU A 121 11.52 9.82 10.89
N ARG A 122 11.22 8.67 10.27
CA ARG A 122 11.08 8.57 8.81
C ARG A 122 9.89 9.37 8.29
N LEU A 123 8.74 9.28 8.96
CA LEU A 123 7.54 10.05 8.63
C LEU A 123 7.78 11.55 8.80
N ARG A 124 8.42 11.97 9.90
CA ARG A 124 8.80 13.37 10.12
C ARG A 124 9.71 13.90 9.01
N SER A 125 10.69 13.11 8.58
CA SER A 125 11.63 13.49 7.52
C SER A 125 10.95 13.56 6.15
N LEU A 126 9.95 12.73 5.89
CA LEU A 126 9.18 12.73 4.65
C LEU A 126 8.28 13.97 4.53
N GLY A 127 7.70 14.41 5.65
CA GLY A 127 6.77 15.53 5.69
C GLY A 127 5.56 15.31 4.78
N GLN A 128 5.07 16.39 4.18
CA GLN A 128 3.95 16.37 3.23
C GLN A 128 4.40 16.47 1.77
N SER A 129 5.61 15.98 1.46
CA SER A 129 6.22 16.11 0.12
C SER A 129 5.46 15.35 -0.98
N PHE A 130 4.63 14.38 -0.61
CA PHE A 130 3.84 13.55 -1.52
C PHE A 130 2.38 13.54 -1.10
N ALA A 131 1.48 13.55 -2.09
CA ALA A 131 0.03 13.48 -1.87
C ALA A 131 -0.39 12.09 -1.36
N LEU A 132 0.12 11.04 -2.00
CA LEU A 132 -0.10 9.66 -1.58
C LEU A 132 1.17 9.11 -0.92
N ARG A 133 1.07 8.84 0.39
CA ARG A 133 2.14 8.26 1.20
C ARG A 133 1.75 6.87 1.65
N VAL A 134 2.41 5.86 1.10
CA VAL A 134 2.16 4.46 1.43
C VAL A 134 3.16 4.00 2.49
N LEU A 135 2.67 3.43 3.58
CA LEU A 135 3.49 2.66 4.51
C LEU A 135 3.31 1.17 4.19
N LEU A 136 4.28 0.59 3.49
CA LEU A 136 4.31 -0.82 3.14
C LEU A 136 4.99 -1.61 4.26
N VAL A 137 4.19 -2.39 4.98
CA VAL A 137 4.63 -3.17 6.12
C VAL A 137 4.72 -4.64 5.75
N GLN A 138 5.89 -5.25 5.98
CA GLN A 138 6.08 -6.69 5.87
C GLN A 138 5.81 -7.36 7.22
N VAL A 139 4.86 -8.28 7.23
CA VAL A 139 4.45 -9.09 8.39
C VAL A 139 5.33 -10.34 8.46
N ASP A 140 6.42 -10.25 9.21
CA ASP A 140 7.44 -11.30 9.36
C ASP A 140 7.59 -11.79 10.82
N VAL A 141 6.54 -11.59 11.64
CA VAL A 141 6.47 -12.00 13.05
C VAL A 141 5.24 -12.88 13.29
N LYS A 142 5.30 -13.77 14.29
CA LYS A 142 4.20 -14.70 14.61
C LYS A 142 2.96 -14.02 15.19
N ASP A 143 3.15 -13.00 16.01
CA ASP A 143 2.05 -12.25 16.63
C ASP A 143 2.14 -10.76 16.24
N PRO A 144 1.49 -10.36 15.13
CA PRO A 144 1.59 -9.00 14.61
C PRO A 144 0.53 -8.05 15.18
N HIS A 145 -0.46 -8.53 15.94
CA HIS A 145 -1.67 -7.75 16.27
C HIS A 145 -1.37 -6.46 17.03
N PHE A 146 -0.49 -6.51 18.03
CA PHE A 146 -0.13 -5.36 18.84
C PHE A 146 0.60 -4.29 18.00
N SER A 147 1.69 -4.68 17.33
CA SER A 147 2.49 -3.79 16.49
C SER A 147 1.67 -3.19 15.34
N LEU A 148 0.79 -3.98 14.72
CA LEU A 148 -0.09 -3.49 13.66
C LEU A 148 -1.12 -2.48 14.17
N LYS A 149 -1.68 -2.70 15.37
CA LYS A 149 -2.60 -1.75 16.00
C LYS A 149 -1.92 -0.40 16.26
N GLU A 150 -0.67 -0.40 16.69
CA GLU A 150 0.10 0.83 16.90
C GLU A 150 0.44 1.50 15.57
N LEU A 151 0.96 0.76 14.59
CA LEU A 151 1.26 1.28 13.25
C LEU A 151 0.03 1.84 12.55
N ALA A 152 -1.14 1.21 12.70
CA ALA A 152 -2.39 1.71 12.14
C ALA A 152 -2.77 3.08 12.73
N LYS A 153 -2.63 3.26 14.05
CA LYS A 153 -2.84 4.58 14.69
C LYS A 153 -1.87 5.62 14.14
N ILE A 154 -0.59 5.27 14.00
CA ILE A 154 0.43 6.17 13.45
C ILE A 154 0.08 6.57 12.02
N CYS A 155 -0.36 5.63 11.18
CA CYS A 155 -0.75 5.89 9.80
C CYS A 155 -1.95 6.84 9.70
N ILE A 156 -2.96 6.65 10.56
CA ILE A 156 -4.13 7.53 10.61
C ILE A 156 -3.71 8.96 11.01
N LEU A 157 -2.89 9.10 12.05
CA LEU A 157 -2.45 10.41 12.53
C LEU A 157 -1.50 11.14 11.57
N SER A 158 -0.81 10.39 10.70
CA SER A 158 0.18 10.93 9.76
C SER A 158 -0.34 11.00 8.32
N ASP A 159 -1.64 10.78 8.11
CA ASP A 159 -2.28 10.70 6.79
C ASP A 159 -1.48 9.82 5.81
N CYS A 160 -1.24 8.57 6.21
CA CYS A 160 -0.54 7.56 5.42
C CYS A 160 -1.46 6.35 5.18
N THR A 161 -1.35 5.75 4.00
CA THR A 161 -2.05 4.52 3.66
C THR A 161 -1.22 3.33 4.12
N LEU A 162 -1.73 2.57 5.08
CA LEU A 162 -1.09 1.33 5.55
C LEU A 162 -1.39 0.18 4.59
N ILE A 163 -0.36 -0.52 4.12
CA ILE A 163 -0.48 -1.73 3.32
C ILE A 163 0.33 -2.84 3.96
N LEU A 164 -0.29 -3.99 4.13
CA LEU A 164 0.35 -5.16 4.72
C LEU A 164 0.75 -6.13 3.62
N SER A 165 1.91 -6.75 3.79
CA SER A 165 2.41 -7.83 2.94
C SER A 165 2.91 -8.98 3.80
N TRP A 166 2.59 -10.21 3.41
CA TRP A 166 3.01 -11.44 4.11
C TRP A 166 4.28 -12.04 3.51
N SER A 167 4.75 -11.49 2.40
CA SER A 167 5.97 -11.93 1.74
C SER A 167 6.66 -10.77 1.00
N PRO A 168 7.98 -10.85 0.79
CA PRO A 168 8.71 -9.86 -0.02
C PRO A 168 8.24 -9.83 -1.49
N GLU A 169 7.71 -10.94 -2.00
CA GLU A 169 7.14 -11.02 -3.35
C GLU A 169 5.85 -10.20 -3.46
N GLU A 170 4.96 -10.34 -2.49
CA GLU A 170 3.72 -9.57 -2.40
C GLU A 170 4.01 -8.07 -2.23
N ALA A 171 5.00 -7.73 -1.39
CA ALA A 171 5.47 -6.36 -1.22
C ALA A 171 5.91 -5.73 -2.55
N ALA A 172 6.73 -6.45 -3.34
CA ALA A 172 7.15 -5.99 -4.66
C ALA A 172 5.97 -5.82 -5.62
N ARG A 173 5.04 -6.78 -5.64
CA ARG A 173 3.84 -6.72 -6.50
C ARG A 173 2.97 -5.49 -6.20
N TYR A 174 2.86 -5.07 -4.94
CA TYR A 174 2.17 -3.83 -4.60
C TYR A 174 2.87 -2.61 -5.21
N LEU A 175 4.19 -2.50 -5.10
CA LEU A 175 4.94 -1.39 -5.71
C LEU A 175 4.77 -1.36 -7.23
N GLU A 176 4.82 -2.51 -7.90
CA GLU A 176 4.56 -2.62 -9.34
C GLU A 176 3.14 -2.16 -9.68
N THR A 177 2.16 -2.56 -8.88
CA THR A 177 0.75 -2.18 -9.08
C THR A 177 0.58 -0.68 -8.96
N TYR A 178 1.14 -0.05 -7.92
CA TYR A 178 1.10 1.40 -7.79
C TYR A 178 1.73 2.11 -8.99
N LYS A 179 2.88 1.61 -9.47
CA LYS A 179 3.53 2.21 -10.64
C LYS A 179 2.67 2.08 -11.89
N CYS A 180 2.15 0.89 -12.17
CA CYS A 180 1.32 0.62 -13.34
C CYS A 180 -0.01 1.38 -13.33
N TYR A 181 -0.46 1.85 -12.16
CA TYR A 181 -1.72 2.56 -11.99
C TYR A 181 -1.55 4.09 -11.97
N GLU A 182 -0.32 4.60 -11.98
CA GLU A 182 -0.03 6.05 -12.04
C GLU A 182 -0.74 6.74 -13.22
N GLN A 183 -0.79 6.09 -14.39
CA GLN A 183 -1.35 6.65 -15.62
C GLN A 183 -2.75 6.10 -15.96
N LYS A 184 -3.36 5.27 -15.09
CA LYS A 184 -4.66 4.68 -15.41
C LYS A 184 -5.77 5.72 -15.25
N PRO A 185 -6.56 5.99 -16.30
CA PRO A 185 -7.64 6.96 -16.22
C PRO A 185 -8.75 6.46 -15.28
N ALA A 186 -9.45 7.40 -14.64
CA ALA A 186 -10.58 7.12 -13.75
C ALA A 186 -11.75 6.40 -14.44
N ASP A 187 -11.77 6.34 -15.77
CA ASP A 187 -12.77 5.59 -16.55
C ASP A 187 -12.78 4.09 -16.26
N VAL A 188 -11.68 3.52 -15.77
CA VAL A 188 -11.64 2.10 -15.34
C VAL A 188 -12.47 1.88 -14.05
N LEU A 189 -12.71 2.93 -13.27
CA LEU A 189 -13.51 2.89 -12.04
C LEU A 189 -15.02 3.11 -12.29
N LYS A 190 -15.40 3.50 -13.51
CA LYS A 190 -16.83 3.62 -13.86
C LYS A 190 -17.46 2.23 -13.87
N GLU A 191 -18.66 2.14 -13.31
CA GLU A 191 -19.49 0.95 -13.38
C GLU A 191 -19.60 0.50 -14.83
N ARG A 192 -19.15 -0.74 -15.09
CA ARG A 192 -19.37 -1.37 -16.38
C ARG A 192 -20.80 -1.88 -16.39
N THR A 193 -21.76 -1.01 -16.67
CA THR A 193 -23.12 -1.46 -16.94
C THR A 193 -23.06 -2.43 -18.12
N GLU A 194 -23.40 -3.70 -17.89
CA GLU A 194 -23.53 -4.64 -18.98
C GLU A 194 -24.58 -4.09 -19.95
N LYS A 195 -24.17 -3.85 -21.20
CA LYS A 195 -25.04 -3.23 -22.22
C LYS A 195 -26.17 -4.15 -22.68
N ASP A 196 -26.16 -5.41 -22.27
CA ASP A 196 -27.14 -6.39 -22.69
C ASP A 196 -28.48 -6.19 -21.96
N LEU A 197 -29.56 -6.17 -22.73
CA LEU A 197 -30.91 -5.96 -22.22
C LEU A 197 -31.34 -7.10 -21.30
N MET A 198 -30.91 -8.33 -21.61
CA MET A 198 -31.16 -9.51 -20.77
C MET A 198 -30.50 -9.38 -19.40
N SER A 199 -29.24 -8.93 -19.34
CA SER A 199 -28.54 -8.70 -18.08
C SER A 199 -29.22 -7.65 -17.22
N ARG A 200 -29.64 -6.52 -17.83
CA ARG A 200 -30.35 -5.45 -17.12
C ARG A 200 -31.72 -5.90 -16.59
N MET A 201 -32.44 -6.69 -17.37
CA MET A 201 -33.73 -7.25 -16.94
C MET A 201 -33.55 -8.28 -15.82
N ALA A 202 -32.54 -9.14 -15.91
CA ALA A 202 -32.22 -10.07 -14.84
C ALA A 202 -31.83 -9.35 -13.55
N GLU A 203 -31.03 -8.28 -13.63
CA GLU A 203 -30.70 -7.45 -12.49
C GLU A 203 -31.95 -6.79 -11.88
N CYS A 204 -32.80 -6.19 -12.72
CA CYS A 204 -34.06 -5.57 -12.28
C CYS A 204 -34.98 -6.57 -11.57
N LEU A 205 -35.24 -7.73 -12.17
CA LEU A 205 -36.15 -8.73 -11.62
C LEU A 205 -35.59 -9.46 -10.40
N THR A 206 -34.27 -9.64 -10.31
CA THR A 206 -33.63 -10.25 -9.13
C THR A 206 -33.59 -9.35 -7.90
N THR A 207 -33.95 -8.06 -8.02
CA THR A 207 -34.22 -7.22 -6.84
C THR A 207 -35.45 -7.69 -6.06
N VAL A 208 -36.38 -8.38 -6.72
CA VAL A 208 -37.57 -8.95 -6.08
C VAL A 208 -37.17 -10.20 -5.31
N LYS A 209 -37.48 -10.22 -4.01
CA LYS A 209 -37.19 -11.37 -3.14
C LYS A 209 -37.76 -12.66 -3.75
N TYR A 210 -36.94 -13.71 -3.77
CA TYR A 210 -37.23 -15.05 -4.31
C TYR A 210 -37.19 -15.21 -5.84
N VAL A 211 -36.90 -14.15 -6.60
CA VAL A 211 -36.72 -14.22 -8.06
C VAL A 211 -35.24 -14.40 -8.38
N ASN A 212 -34.90 -15.45 -9.12
CA ASN A 212 -33.52 -15.76 -9.53
C ASN A 212 -33.24 -15.31 -10.98
N LYS A 213 -31.96 -15.36 -11.39
CA LYS A 213 -31.56 -15.10 -12.79
C LYS A 213 -32.27 -16.03 -13.78
N THR A 214 -32.42 -17.31 -13.43
CA THR A 214 -33.14 -18.30 -14.24
C THR A 214 -34.61 -17.93 -14.39
N ASP A 215 -35.27 -17.54 -13.30
CA ASP A 215 -36.67 -17.11 -13.33
C ASP A 215 -36.84 -15.86 -14.21
N SER A 216 -35.90 -14.92 -14.12
CA SER A 216 -35.89 -13.69 -14.93
C SER A 216 -35.76 -13.99 -16.43
N CYS A 217 -34.92 -14.97 -16.79
CA CYS A 217 -34.79 -15.44 -18.18
C CYS A 217 -36.08 -16.08 -18.69
N THR A 218 -36.72 -16.94 -17.86
CA THR A 218 -38.00 -17.55 -18.20
C THR A 218 -39.10 -16.51 -18.38
N LEU A 219 -39.24 -15.58 -17.43
CA LEU A 219 -40.23 -14.51 -17.49
C LEU A 219 -40.05 -13.66 -18.75
N PHE A 220 -38.80 -13.32 -19.10
CA PHE A 220 -38.52 -12.56 -20.30
C PHE A 220 -38.82 -13.35 -21.58
N THR A 221 -38.51 -14.64 -21.62
CA THR A 221 -38.81 -15.49 -22.78
C THR A 221 -40.31 -15.68 -22.99
N THR A 222 -41.08 -15.75 -21.90
CA THR A 222 -42.54 -15.94 -21.94
C THR A 222 -43.30 -14.66 -22.28
N PHE A 223 -42.97 -13.54 -21.63
CA PHE A 223 -43.73 -12.29 -21.76
C PHE A 223 -43.10 -11.28 -22.72
N GLY A 224 -41.81 -11.42 -23.05
CA GLY A 224 -41.10 -10.57 -24.01
C GLY A 224 -40.77 -9.16 -23.49
N THR A 225 -41.75 -8.43 -22.97
CA THR A 225 -41.59 -7.05 -22.49
C THR A 225 -41.86 -6.92 -20.99
N LEU A 226 -41.23 -5.93 -20.35
CA LEU A 226 -41.52 -5.60 -18.94
C LEU A 226 -42.97 -5.13 -18.77
N PHE A 227 -43.53 -4.49 -19.80
CA PHE A 227 -44.91 -4.01 -19.78
C PHE A 227 -45.91 -5.17 -19.72
N ASP A 228 -45.72 -6.19 -20.55
CA ASP A 228 -46.58 -7.38 -20.57
C ASP A 228 -46.40 -8.19 -19.28
N LEU A 229 -45.16 -8.27 -18.77
CA LEU A 229 -44.87 -8.90 -17.49
C LEU A 229 -45.55 -8.18 -16.31
N ALA A 230 -45.56 -6.85 -16.30
CA ALA A 230 -46.16 -6.06 -15.23
C ALA A 230 -47.69 -6.14 -15.22
N ASN A 231 -48.33 -6.29 -16.38
CA ASN A 231 -49.78 -6.43 -16.51
C ASN A 231 -50.28 -7.89 -16.42
N ALA A 232 -49.38 -8.87 -16.31
CA ALA A 232 -49.74 -10.28 -16.24
C ALA A 232 -50.52 -10.61 -14.95
N SER A 233 -51.50 -11.51 -15.05
CA SER A 233 -52.23 -11.98 -13.88
C SER A 233 -51.36 -12.87 -13.00
N ARG A 234 -51.75 -13.05 -11.72
CA ARG A 234 -51.02 -13.94 -10.80
C ARG A 234 -51.01 -15.39 -11.31
N GLU A 235 -52.08 -15.78 -11.99
CA GLU A 235 -52.27 -17.09 -12.60
C GLU A 235 -51.29 -17.29 -13.77
N ASP A 236 -51.18 -16.31 -14.67
CA ASP A 236 -50.26 -16.36 -15.81
C ASP A 236 -48.79 -16.43 -15.38
N LEU A 237 -48.43 -15.69 -14.31
CA LEU A 237 -47.11 -15.76 -13.71
C LEU A 237 -46.83 -17.18 -13.15
N SER A 238 -47.83 -17.81 -12.53
CA SER A 238 -47.67 -19.16 -11.96
C SER A 238 -47.58 -20.28 -13.00
N LEU A 239 -47.99 -20.02 -14.25
CA LEU A 239 -47.85 -20.95 -15.38
C LEU A 239 -46.43 -20.99 -15.94
N CYS A 240 -45.56 -20.04 -15.56
CA CYS A 240 -44.18 -20.02 -16.01
C CYS A 240 -43.37 -21.18 -15.41
N PRO A 241 -42.58 -21.90 -16.24
CA PRO A 241 -41.83 -23.06 -15.76
C PRO A 241 -40.79 -22.65 -14.70
N GLY A 242 -40.86 -23.28 -13.53
CA GLY A 242 -39.96 -23.00 -12.41
C GLY A 242 -40.38 -21.82 -11.52
N LEU A 243 -41.45 -21.09 -11.89
CA LEU A 243 -42.01 -20.02 -11.05
C LEU A 243 -43.14 -20.57 -10.17
N GLY A 244 -42.79 -20.95 -8.94
CA GLY A 244 -43.79 -21.41 -7.97
C GLY A 244 -44.79 -20.31 -7.56
N PRO A 245 -45.94 -20.68 -6.98
CA PRO A 245 -47.03 -19.75 -6.66
C PRO A 245 -46.61 -18.66 -5.66
N GLN A 246 -45.65 -18.95 -4.77
CA GLN A 246 -45.10 -17.95 -3.86
C GLN A 246 -44.27 -16.88 -4.58
N LYS A 247 -43.48 -17.27 -5.59
CA LYS A 247 -42.69 -16.33 -6.41
C LYS A 247 -43.61 -15.49 -7.27
N ALA A 248 -44.59 -16.12 -7.93
CA ALA A 248 -45.60 -15.45 -8.75
C ALA A 248 -46.40 -14.43 -7.94
N LYS A 249 -46.88 -14.82 -6.75
CA LYS A 249 -47.57 -13.91 -5.83
C LYS A 249 -46.68 -12.73 -5.44
N ARG A 250 -45.43 -12.98 -5.01
CA ARG A 250 -44.54 -11.92 -4.57
C ARG A 250 -44.19 -10.94 -5.69
N LEU A 251 -43.98 -11.44 -6.90
CA LEU A 251 -43.71 -10.63 -8.07
C LEU A 251 -44.92 -9.76 -8.44
N TYR A 252 -46.11 -10.36 -8.49
CA TYR A 252 -47.36 -9.65 -8.76
C TYR A 252 -47.62 -8.55 -7.73
N ASP A 253 -47.50 -8.90 -6.44
CA ASP A 253 -47.69 -7.94 -5.33
C ASP A 253 -46.65 -6.80 -5.45
N THR A 254 -45.41 -7.08 -5.85
CA THR A 254 -44.37 -6.04 -6.01
C THR A 254 -44.70 -5.03 -7.12
N PHE A 255 -45.37 -5.45 -8.20
CA PHE A 255 -45.77 -4.53 -9.28
C PHE A 255 -47.02 -3.71 -8.96
N HIS A 256 -47.92 -4.24 -8.12
CA HIS A 256 -49.25 -3.65 -7.89
C HIS A 256 -49.44 -3.08 -6.48
N GLU A 257 -48.52 -3.29 -5.55
CA GLU A 257 -48.58 -2.72 -4.21
C GLU A 257 -48.42 -1.19 -4.28
N PRO A 258 -49.36 -0.41 -3.72
CA PRO A 258 -49.27 1.04 -3.75
C PRO A 258 -48.07 1.51 -2.91
N PHE A 259 -47.28 2.44 -3.44
CA PHE A 259 -46.15 3.03 -2.71
C PHE A 259 -46.55 3.76 -1.43
N LEU A 260 -47.79 4.27 -1.38
CA LEU A 260 -48.34 5.00 -0.24
C LEU A 260 -49.41 4.15 0.45
N LYS A 261 -49.42 4.19 1.78
CA LYS A 261 -50.50 3.60 2.56
C LYS A 261 -51.77 4.37 2.23
N THR A 262 -52.76 3.68 1.67
CA THR A 262 -54.12 4.20 1.54
C THR A 262 -54.64 4.49 2.95
N SER A 263 -54.85 5.77 3.27
CA SER A 263 -55.50 6.19 4.51
C SER A 263 -56.95 5.75 4.45
N THR A 264 -57.25 4.56 4.97
CA THR A 264 -58.62 4.15 5.25
C THR A 264 -59.15 5.02 6.39
N MET A 265 -59.88 6.08 6.01
CA MET A 265 -60.75 6.84 6.91
C MET A 265 -61.88 5.93 7.38
N THR A 266 -61.67 5.25 8.50
CA THR A 266 -62.72 4.51 9.19
C THR A 266 -63.63 5.53 9.88
N PHE A 267 -64.76 5.90 9.26
CA PHE A 267 -65.83 6.58 9.97
C PHE A 267 -66.49 5.58 10.94
N GLN A 268 -66.36 5.84 12.24
CA GLN A 268 -67.15 5.19 13.30
C GLN A 268 -68.57 5.76 13.33
#